data_AF-A0A814TDZ1-F1
#
_entry.id   AF-A0A814TDZ1-F1
#
_cell.length_a   1.000
_cell.length_b   1.000
_cell.length_c   1.000
_cell.angle_alpha   90.00
_cell.angle_beta   90.00
_cell.angle_gamma   90.00
#
_symmetry.space_group_name_H-M   'P 1'
#
loop_
_entity.id
_entity.type
_entity.pdbx_description
1 polymer ?
#
loop_
_entity_poly.entity_id
_entity_poly.type
_entity_poly.pdbx_seq_one_letter_code
_entity_poly.pdbx_strand_id
1 'polypeptide(L)'
;MLRTVPDWTIFVFGLLAILVGLLGLISPETILNLMNFIVLDRSTRQNGDYTIAFLLCSSMASLNMGIYYLLAAWNQWTKFYQFTVVFRLVTVTVFILAIKNGHAPGGFIGVAIWELIGALTTGAALWYEATIRRNKIKQTL
;
A
#
# COMPACT_ATOMS: atom_id res chain seq x y z
N MET A 1 -21.42 5.15 -1.31
CA MET A 1 -21.81 3.88 -0.66
C MET A 1 -21.08 2.76 -1.39
N LEU A 2 -20.22 1.99 -0.72
CA LEU A 2 -19.43 0.92 -1.35
C LEU A 2 -20.37 -0.21 -1.79
N ARG A 3 -20.32 -0.62 -3.08
CA ARG A 3 -21.34 -1.55 -3.63
C ARG A 3 -20.77 -2.86 -4.13
N THR A 4 -19.47 -2.91 -4.43
CA THR A 4 -18.82 -4.09 -5.02
C THR A 4 -17.67 -4.57 -4.14
N VAL A 5 -17.28 -5.84 -4.30
CA VAL A 5 -16.14 -6.41 -3.56
C VAL A 5 -14.84 -5.62 -3.79
N PRO A 6 -14.50 -5.19 -5.03
CA PRO A 6 -13.33 -4.34 -5.27
C PRO A 6 -13.35 -3.02 -4.47
N ASP A 7 -14.51 -2.36 -4.36
CA ASP A 7 -14.64 -1.10 -3.62
C ASP A 7 -14.22 -1.28 -2.15
N TRP A 8 -14.62 -2.40 -1.53
CA TRP A 8 -14.24 -2.72 -0.15
C TRP A 8 -12.75 -2.98 0.02
N THR A 9 -12.12 -3.70 -0.92
CA THR A 9 -10.67 -3.93 -0.84
C THR A 9 -9.91 -2.60 -0.83
N ILE A 10 -10.24 -1.69 -1.74
CA ILE A 10 -9.58 -0.40 -1.88
C ILE A 10 -9.87 0.51 -0.69
N PHE A 11 -11.11 0.50 -0.18
CA PHE A 11 -11.47 1.23 1.02
C PHE A 11 -10.64 0.80 2.24
N VAL A 12 -10.55 -0.51 2.50
CA VAL A 12 -9.79 -1.04 3.64
C VAL A 12 -8.31 -0.71 3.51
N PHE A 13 -7.70 -0.92 2.34
CA PHE A 13 -6.31 -0.53 2.13
C PHE A 13 -6.09 0.97 2.23
N GLY A 14 -7.07 1.78 1.80
CA GLY A 14 -7.02 3.23 1.94
C GLY A 14 -7.01 3.66 3.41
N LEU A 15 -7.88 3.06 4.22
CA LEU A 15 -7.93 3.32 5.66
C LEU A 15 -6.64 2.89 6.36
N LEU A 16 -6.11 1.71 6.04
CA LEU A 16 -4.84 1.23 6.58
C LEU A 16 -3.67 2.14 6.18
N ALA A 17 -3.63 2.63 4.94
CA ALA A 17 -2.59 3.55 4.48
C ALA A 17 -2.65 4.91 5.21
N ILE A 18 -3.85 5.41 5.54
CA ILE A 18 -4.04 6.59 6.40
C ILE A 18 -3.51 6.31 7.80
N LEU A 19 -3.91 5.19 8.42
CA LEU A 19 -3.51 4.87 9.79
C LEU A 19 -1.99 4.69 9.92
N VAL A 20 -1.37 3.95 9.00
CA VAL A 20 0.09 3.75 8.98
C VAL A 20 0.81 5.07 8.65
N GLY A 21 0.27 5.86 7.72
CA GLY A 21 0.80 7.18 7.39
C GLY A 21 0.77 8.13 8.60
N LEU A 22 -0.35 8.22 9.29
CA LEU A 22 -0.48 9.00 10.53
C LEU A 22 0.47 8.50 11.62
N LEU A 23 0.56 7.18 11.81
CA LEU A 23 1.47 6.60 12.78
C LEU A 23 2.93 7.00 12.50
N GLY A 24 3.37 6.96 11.24
CA GLY A 24 4.72 7.38 10.88
C GLY A 24 4.96 8.89 10.95
N LEU A 25 3.92 9.71 10.80
CA LEU A 25 4.03 11.16 11.02
C LEU A 25 4.15 11.51 12.51
N ILE A 26 3.45 10.77 13.39
CA ILE A 26 3.47 10.99 14.84
C ILE A 26 4.71 10.36 15.47
N SER A 27 5.02 9.11 15.09
CA SER A 27 6.08 8.29 15.66
C SER A 27 6.82 7.50 14.56
N PRO A 28 7.73 8.16 13.83
CA PRO A 28 8.55 7.50 12.80
C PRO A 28 9.31 6.28 13.34
N GLU A 29 9.80 6.35 14.58
CA GLU A 29 10.54 5.27 15.24
C GLU A 29 9.71 3.99 15.38
N THR A 30 8.39 4.10 15.57
CA THR A 30 7.50 2.93 15.62
C THR A 30 7.46 2.21 14.28
N ILE A 31 7.45 2.94 13.17
CA ILE A 31 7.48 2.34 11.82
C ILE A 31 8.82 1.65 11.57
N LEU A 32 9.94 2.28 11.96
CA LEU A 32 11.27 1.66 11.85
C LEU A 32 11.35 0.34 12.64
N ASN A 33 10.84 0.33 13.87
CA ASN A 33 10.77 -0.89 14.70
C ASN A 33 9.89 -1.97 14.08
N LEU A 34 8.72 -1.60 13.51
CA LEU A 34 7.83 -2.56 12.85
C LEU A 34 8.50 -3.23 11.65
N MET A 35 9.37 -2.51 10.96
CA MET A 35 10.20 -3.02 9.87
C MET A 35 11.46 -3.74 10.36
N ASN A 36 11.64 -3.90 11.68
CA ASN A 36 12.81 -4.50 12.31
C ASN A 36 14.12 -3.79 11.94
N PHE A 37 14.08 -2.45 11.84
CA PHE A 37 15.27 -1.62 11.62
C PHE A 37 15.86 -1.15 12.95
N ILE A 38 17.16 -0.86 12.90
CA ILE A 38 17.85 -0.25 14.04
C ILE A 38 17.31 1.17 14.23
N VAL A 39 16.74 1.42 15.40
CA VAL A 39 16.27 2.75 15.78
C VAL A 39 17.35 3.44 16.59
N LEU A 40 17.91 4.50 16.01
CA LEU A 40 18.87 5.38 16.69
C LEU A 40 18.12 6.43 17.49
N ASP A 41 18.60 6.68 18.71
CA ASP A 41 18.14 7.80 19.53
C ASP A 41 18.41 9.13 18.81
N ARG A 42 17.47 10.07 18.89
CA ARG A 42 17.56 11.33 18.16
C ARG A 42 18.80 12.15 18.51
N SER A 43 19.29 12.07 19.76
CA SER A 43 20.50 12.78 20.19
C SER A 43 21.80 12.17 19.65
N THR A 44 21.74 10.92 19.18
CA THR A 44 22.91 10.16 18.69
C THR A 44 23.01 10.10 17.18
N ARG A 45 22.01 10.62 16.46
CA ARG A 45 22.01 10.69 15.00
C ARG A 45 23.06 11.68 14.51
N GLN A 46 23.88 11.24 13.56
CA GLN A 46 24.93 12.06 12.97
C GLN A 46 24.35 13.08 11.98
N ASN A 47 25.08 14.17 11.75
CA ASN A 47 24.77 15.11 10.67
C ASN A 47 24.73 14.36 9.34
N GLY A 48 23.63 14.51 8.60
CA GLY A 48 23.41 13.80 7.34
C GLY A 48 22.55 12.53 7.45
N ASP A 49 22.17 12.11 8.67
CA ASP A 49 21.15 11.08 8.84
C ASP A 49 19.75 11.67 8.59
N TYR A 50 19.28 11.51 7.36
CA TYR A 50 17.95 11.96 6.92
C TYR A 50 16.87 10.88 7.04
N THR A 51 17.12 9.78 7.75
CA THR A 51 16.18 8.65 7.84
C THR A 51 14.80 9.10 8.33
N ILE A 52 14.75 9.91 9.39
CA ILE A 52 13.48 10.43 9.92
C ILE A 52 12.79 11.37 8.93
N ALA A 53 13.54 12.23 8.24
CA ALA A 53 12.98 13.14 7.25
C ALA A 53 12.36 12.37 6.07
N PHE A 54 13.09 11.39 5.51
CA PHE A 54 12.56 10.53 4.44
C PHE A 54 11.40 9.66 4.90
N LEU A 55 11.40 9.23 6.16
CA LEU A 55 10.29 8.49 6.72
C LEU A 55 9.04 9.38 6.86
N LEU A 56 9.17 10.62 7.33
CA LEU A 56 8.07 11.58 7.34
C LEU A 56 7.52 11.84 5.92
N CYS A 57 8.39 12.02 4.92
CA CYS A 57 7.98 12.14 3.52
C CYS A 57 7.20 10.90 3.04
N SER A 58 7.71 9.71 3.36
CA SER A 58 7.08 8.44 2.99
C SER A 58 5.73 8.25 3.70
N SER A 59 5.64 8.62 4.97
CA SER A 59 4.42 8.58 5.77
C SER A 59 3.35 9.55 5.25
N MET A 60 3.76 10.76 4.85
CA MET A 60 2.86 11.71 4.20
C MET A 60 2.35 11.19 2.85
N ALA A 61 3.23 10.56 2.06
CA ALA A 61 2.84 9.94 0.81
C ALA A 61 1.83 8.79 1.01
N SER A 62 2.04 7.94 2.03
CA SER A 62 1.08 6.88 2.42
C SER A 62 -0.28 7.45 2.80
N LEU A 63 -0.29 8.51 3.62
CA LEU A 63 -1.53 9.19 4.02
C LEU A 63 -2.29 9.72 2.80
N ASN A 64 -1.61 10.42 1.89
CA ASN A 64 -2.19 10.95 0.66
C ASN A 64 -2.78 9.84 -0.22
N MET A 65 -2.03 8.75 -0.42
CA MET A 65 -2.50 7.59 -1.18
C MET A 65 -3.72 6.96 -0.54
N GLY A 66 -3.78 6.90 0.79
CA GLY A 66 -4.95 6.42 1.50
C GLY A 66 -6.19 7.28 1.26
N ILE A 67 -6.06 8.60 1.27
CA ILE A 67 -7.15 9.53 0.91
C ILE A 67 -7.59 9.30 -0.54
N TYR A 68 -6.66 9.17 -1.48
CA TYR A 68 -7.00 8.90 -2.88
C TYR A 68 -7.72 7.57 -3.05
N TYR A 69 -7.36 6.54 -2.28
CA TYR A 69 -8.05 5.25 -2.27
C TYR A 69 -9.47 5.38 -1.73
N LEU A 70 -9.68 6.12 -0.63
CA LEU A 70 -11.03 6.36 -0.11
C LEU A 70 -11.90 7.11 -1.12
N LEU A 71 -11.36 8.13 -1.79
CA LEU A 71 -12.08 8.86 -2.85
C LEU A 71 -12.38 7.97 -4.06
N ALA A 72 -11.42 7.15 -4.48
CA ALA A 72 -11.62 6.20 -5.58
C ALA A 72 -12.69 5.16 -5.24
N ALA A 73 -12.66 4.62 -4.01
CA ALA A 73 -13.64 3.70 -3.47
C ALA A 73 -15.05 4.31 -3.43
N TRP A 74 -15.13 5.57 -2.99
CA TRP A 74 -16.38 6.32 -2.95
C TRP A 74 -17.01 6.54 -4.33
N ASN A 75 -16.16 6.82 -5.33
CA ASN A 75 -16.57 7.07 -6.71
C ASN A 75 -16.60 5.80 -7.59
N GLN A 76 -16.35 4.61 -7.03
CA GLN A 76 -16.33 3.34 -7.74
C GLN A 76 -15.40 3.33 -8.97
N TRP A 77 -14.21 3.95 -8.84
CA TRP A 77 -13.31 4.15 -9.97
C TRP A 77 -12.55 2.87 -10.32
N THR A 78 -13.21 1.91 -10.97
CA THR A 78 -12.67 0.56 -11.21
C THR A 78 -11.37 0.56 -12.03
N LYS A 79 -11.21 1.49 -13.00
CA LYS A 79 -9.95 1.63 -13.76
C LYS A 79 -8.77 1.97 -12.86
N PHE A 80 -8.99 2.81 -11.84
CA PHE A 80 -7.96 3.10 -10.85
C PHE A 80 -7.61 1.86 -10.03
N TYR A 81 -8.57 1.01 -9.68
CA TYR A 81 -8.27 -0.24 -8.95
C TYR A 81 -7.43 -1.22 -9.78
N GLN A 82 -7.66 -1.31 -11.09
CA GLN A 82 -6.83 -2.13 -11.96
C GLN A 82 -5.40 -1.59 -12.00
N PHE A 83 -5.25 -0.27 -12.07
CA PHE A 83 -3.97 0.41 -12.03
C PHE A 83 -3.22 0.16 -10.71
N THR A 84 -3.91 0.20 -9.57
CA THR A 84 -3.26 -0.09 -8.28
C THR A 84 -2.71 -1.50 -8.22
N VAL A 85 -3.42 -2.51 -8.74
CA VAL A 85 -2.89 -3.89 -8.79
C VAL A 85 -1.56 -3.95 -9.55
N VAL A 86 -1.47 -3.32 -10.72
CA VAL A 86 -0.23 -3.28 -11.52
C VAL A 86 0.90 -2.61 -10.74
N PHE A 87 0.66 -1.41 -10.18
CA PHE A 87 1.70 -0.67 -9.46
C PHE A 87 2.13 -1.36 -8.18
N ARG A 88 1.24 -2.03 -7.46
CA ARG A 88 1.61 -2.85 -6.30
C ARG A 88 2.57 -3.97 -6.68
N LEU A 89 2.35 -4.67 -7.80
CA LEU A 89 3.28 -5.68 -8.30
C LEU A 89 4.65 -5.10 -8.72
N VAL A 90 4.65 -3.88 -9.28
CA VAL A 90 5.90 -3.15 -9.54
C VAL A 90 6.62 -2.87 -8.23
N THR A 91 5.92 -2.38 -7.21
CA THR A 91 6.49 -2.11 -5.88
C THR A 91 7.08 -3.37 -5.24
N VAL A 92 6.38 -4.51 -5.31
CA VAL A 92 6.91 -5.82 -4.88
C VAL A 92 8.25 -6.11 -5.55
N THR A 93 8.30 -5.96 -6.87
CA THR A 93 9.50 -6.22 -7.67
C THR A 93 10.65 -5.31 -7.26
N VAL A 94 10.40 -4.00 -7.12
CA VAL A 94 11.40 -3.01 -6.73
C VAL A 94 11.96 -3.32 -5.34
N PHE A 95 11.13 -3.63 -4.34
CA PHE A 95 11.62 -3.94 -3.00
C PHE A 95 12.41 -5.25 -2.94
N ILE A 96 11.99 -6.29 -3.65
CA ILE A 96 12.76 -7.53 -3.74
C ILE A 96 14.13 -7.27 -4.36
N LEU A 97 14.19 -6.51 -5.45
CA LEU A 97 15.45 -6.16 -6.10
C LEU A 97 16.33 -5.27 -5.21
N ALA A 98 15.75 -4.30 -4.49
CA ALA A 98 16.49 -3.44 -3.57
C ALA A 98 17.15 -4.23 -2.44
N ILE A 99 16.45 -5.21 -1.87
CA ILE A 99 17.01 -6.12 -0.85
C ILE A 99 18.11 -6.99 -1.47
N LYS A 100 17.84 -7.62 -2.62
CA LYS A 100 18.80 -8.53 -3.27
C LYS A 100 20.10 -7.83 -3.67
N ASN A 101 20.01 -6.56 -4.08
CA ASN A 101 21.17 -5.76 -4.47
C ASN A 101 21.87 -5.06 -3.28
N GLY A 102 21.39 -5.25 -2.05
CA GLY A 102 21.97 -4.64 -0.85
C GLY A 102 21.68 -3.15 -0.68
N HIS A 103 20.71 -2.58 -1.42
CA HIS A 103 20.30 -1.19 -1.29
C HIS A 103 19.30 -0.95 -0.15
N ALA A 104 18.64 -2.02 0.35
CA ALA A 104 17.64 -1.93 1.41
C ALA A 104 17.85 -3.05 2.44
N PRO A 105 17.58 -2.80 3.74
CA PRO A 105 17.63 -3.84 4.76
C PRO A 105 16.57 -4.92 4.53
N GLY A 106 16.84 -6.14 5.00
CA GLY A 106 15.95 -7.30 4.82
C GLY A 106 14.52 -7.10 5.36
N GLY A 107 14.33 -6.22 6.35
CA GLY A 107 13.00 -5.87 6.88
C GLY A 107 12.02 -5.30 5.84
N PHE A 108 12.51 -4.77 4.71
CA PHE A 108 11.66 -4.37 3.58
C PHE A 108 10.88 -5.54 2.96
N ILE A 109 11.24 -6.80 3.25
CA ILE A 109 10.49 -7.96 2.73
C ILE A 109 9.05 -7.95 3.22
N GLY A 110 8.79 -7.45 4.45
CA GLY A 110 7.45 -7.32 4.99
C GLY A 110 6.58 -6.38 4.15
N VAL A 111 7.16 -5.28 3.67
CA VAL A 111 6.48 -4.33 2.77
C VAL A 111 6.20 -4.97 1.41
N ALA A 112 7.16 -5.70 0.85
CA ALA A 112 6.93 -6.44 -0.41
C ALA A 112 5.80 -7.46 -0.27
N ILE A 113 5.75 -8.22 0.83
CA ILE A 113 4.66 -9.16 1.10
C ILE A 113 3.32 -8.42 1.24
N TRP A 114 3.29 -7.30 1.95
CA TRP A 114 2.09 -6.48 2.11
C TRP A 114 1.52 -6.01 0.77
N GLU A 115 2.39 -5.52 -0.11
CA GLU A 115 2.00 -5.07 -1.44
C GLU A 115 1.49 -6.22 -2.32
N LEU A 116 2.10 -7.40 -2.22
CA LEU A 116 1.66 -8.59 -2.93
C LEU A 116 0.27 -9.04 -2.46
N ILE A 117 0.03 -9.06 -1.15
CA ILE A 117 -1.30 -9.37 -0.58
C ILE A 117 -2.34 -8.38 -1.11
N GLY A 118 -2.02 -7.08 -1.12
CA GLY A 118 -2.90 -6.06 -1.68
C GLY A 118 -3.20 -6.26 -3.16
N ALA A 119 -2.19 -6.56 -3.97
CA ALA A 119 -2.36 -6.83 -5.39
C ALA A 119 -3.26 -8.05 -5.65
N LEU A 120 -3.00 -9.15 -4.92
CA LEU A 120 -3.75 -10.40 -5.08
C LEU A 120 -5.21 -10.25 -4.62
N THR A 121 -5.44 -9.62 -3.47
CA THR A 121 -6.80 -9.42 -2.93
C THR A 121 -7.66 -8.52 -3.82
N THR A 122 -7.14 -7.36 -4.23
CA THR A 122 -7.86 -6.46 -5.16
C THR A 122 -8.00 -7.08 -6.55
N GLY A 123 -6.97 -7.75 -7.07
CA GLY A 123 -7.00 -8.42 -8.36
C GLY A 123 -8.04 -9.55 -8.41
N ALA A 124 -8.08 -10.39 -7.38
CA ALA A 124 -9.09 -11.44 -7.24
C ALA A 124 -10.51 -10.87 -7.15
N ALA A 125 -10.71 -9.80 -6.38
CA ALA A 125 -11.99 -9.12 -6.27
C ALA A 125 -12.46 -8.57 -7.64
N LEU A 126 -11.56 -7.97 -8.41
CA LEU A 126 -11.86 -7.45 -9.76
C LEU A 126 -12.22 -8.59 -10.73
N TRP A 127 -11.48 -9.69 -10.69
CA TRP A 127 -11.74 -10.87 -11.51
C TRP A 127 -13.10 -11.51 -11.18
N TYR A 128 -13.42 -11.62 -9.90
CA TYR A 128 -14.70 -12.13 -9.43
C TYR A 128 -15.88 -11.27 -9.92
N GLU A 129 -15.80 -9.96 -9.73
CA GLU A 129 -16.81 -9.00 -10.20
C GLU A 129 -17.01 -9.07 -11.72
N ALA A 130 -15.92 -9.15 -12.49
CA ALA A 130 -15.98 -9.28 -13.95
C ALA A 130 -16.66 -10.59 -14.38
N THR A 131 -16.40 -11.69 -13.67
CA THR A 131 -17.00 -13.00 -13.94
C THR A 131 -18.51 -13.00 -13.69
N ILE A 132 -18.96 -12.41 -12.57
CA ILE A 132 -20.38 -12.24 -12.26
C ILE A 132 -21.08 -11.42 -13.35
N ARG A 133 -20.49 -10.29 -13.76
CA ARG A 133 -21.08 -9.43 -14.79
C ARG A 133 -21.24 -10.15 -16.13
N ARG A 134 -20.23 -10.92 -16.54
CA ARG A 134 -20.30 -11.74 -17.77
C ARG A 134 -21.43 -12.77 -17.72
N ASN A 135 -21.61 -13.44 -16.58
CA ASN A 135 -22.66 -14.45 -16.42
C ASN A 135 -24.07 -13.84 -16.46
N LYS A 136 -24.27 -12.66 -15.87
CA LYS A 136 -25.56 -11.94 -15.95
C LYS A 136 -25.92 -11.57 -17.39
N ILE A 137 -24.96 -11.10 -18.20
CA ILE A 137 -25.21 -10.73 -19.61
C ILE A 137 -25.65 -11.95 -20.43
N LYS A 138 -25.08 -13.14 -20.17
CA LYS A 138 -25.46 -14.37 -20.85
C LYS A 138 -26.88 -14.86 -20.52
N GLN A 139 -27.44 -14.49 -19.36
CA GLN A 139 -28.80 -14.88 -18.97
C GLN A 139 -29.88 -13.94 -19.54
N THR A 140 -29.49 -12.76 -20.03
CA THR A 140 -30.38 -11.75 -20.63
C THR A 140 -30.45 -11.81 -22.15
N LEU A 141 -29.67 -12.70 -22.78
CA LEU A 141 -29.66 -12.99 -24.22
C LEU A 141 -30.30 -14.35 -24.47
#